data_AF-A0A5N5E2M4-F1
#
_entry.id   AF-A0A5N5E2M4-F1
#
_cell.length_a   1.000
_cell.length_b   1.000
_cell.length_c   1.000
_cell.angle_alpha   90.00
_cell.angle_beta   90.00
_cell.angle_gamma   90.00
#
_symmetry.space_group_name_H-M   'P 1'
#
loop_
_entity.id
_entity.type
_entity.pdbx_description
1 polymer ?
#
loop_
_entity_poly.entity_id
_entity_poly.type
_entity_poly.pdbx_seq_one_letter_code
_entity_poly.pdbx_strand_id
1 'polypeptide(L)'
;MINPDHLCRAEHQCRGRRRDIESGDWLPALTLTPNTLCHSCVLWVEGAVAQLGTEHDSLQALFLDPSARPGGGVKAASPAPAVPINVYTDALAQDIRETVHRCAELICEAIRRDTPERVYFGSHYSIVADNVDVLLAIPSHETTEWNRAGDDWIYVVHDGPTLALKLVDLHRRARATIGQERGRDRMPLPCPRCEEHQLGRWHGSVTVDCLACGSRWAESDYKQMTLVLAATPGLKPPPRIRHLASHYGRTNRMTNILEFLHARLDDEERIANASTGGNWYWDTTEMTDSDTDQGPWLRSDNLYQYTDSRTGEDASYPEYVLSTWVNGAWGGLNVDETDRAHIACHDPARVLRDVAAKRAVIEALMEIPAEHGKDAGFRAIGKSIPAMAAVYSDHPDYQKEWAL
;
A
#
# COMPACT_ATOMS: atom_id res chain seq x y z
N MET A 1 -29.75 -11.62 -9.63
CA MET A 1 -30.11 -10.21 -9.38
C MET A 1 -29.08 -9.63 -8.43
N ILE A 2 -28.36 -8.60 -8.86
CA ILE A 2 -27.42 -7.87 -8.00
C ILE A 2 -28.27 -6.99 -7.07
N ASN A 3 -28.07 -7.10 -5.75
CA ASN A 3 -28.74 -6.21 -4.82
C ASN A 3 -28.19 -4.78 -5.03
N PRO A 4 -29.03 -3.78 -5.41
CA PRO A 4 -28.57 -2.42 -5.68
C PRO A 4 -27.85 -1.78 -4.48
N ASP A 5 -28.13 -2.22 -3.25
CA ASP A 5 -27.51 -1.68 -2.05
C ASP A 5 -26.01 -2.01 -1.95
N HIS A 6 -25.56 -3.08 -2.60
CA HIS A 6 -24.15 -3.51 -2.67
C HIS A 6 -23.41 -2.92 -3.88
N LEU A 7 -23.95 -1.85 -4.47
CA LEU A 7 -23.24 -1.08 -5.49
C LEU A 7 -22.54 0.10 -4.84
N CYS A 8 -21.36 0.43 -5.37
CA CYS A 8 -20.60 1.58 -4.94
C CYS A 8 -21.45 2.86 -5.00
N ARG A 9 -21.51 3.57 -3.88
CA ARG A 9 -22.32 4.78 -3.69
C ARG A 9 -21.95 5.93 -4.63
N ALA A 10 -20.77 5.89 -5.26
CA ALA A 10 -20.37 6.85 -6.28
C ALA A 10 -21.13 6.72 -7.61
N GLU A 11 -21.93 5.67 -7.79
CA GLU A 11 -22.79 5.45 -8.96
C GLU A 11 -22.04 5.63 -10.30
N HIS A 12 -22.53 6.53 -11.17
CA HIS A 12 -21.94 6.86 -12.47
C HIS A 12 -20.51 7.43 -12.37
N GLN A 13 -20.14 8.00 -11.22
CA GLN A 13 -18.80 8.52 -10.94
C GLN A 13 -17.87 7.46 -10.35
N CYS A 14 -18.33 6.23 -10.17
CA CYS A 14 -17.52 5.14 -9.64
C CYS A 14 -16.29 4.88 -10.52
N ARG A 15 -15.10 4.97 -9.91
CA ARG A 15 -13.81 4.71 -10.57
C ARG A 15 -13.54 3.23 -10.81
N GLY A 16 -14.18 2.36 -10.04
CA GLY A 16 -14.12 0.90 -10.18
C GLY A 16 -15.21 0.31 -11.06
N ARG A 17 -15.99 1.14 -11.76
CA ARG A 17 -17.13 0.66 -12.58
C ARG A 17 -16.67 -0.34 -13.64
N ARG A 18 -17.52 -1.34 -13.89
CA ARG A 18 -17.29 -2.39 -14.89
C ARG A 18 -18.40 -2.33 -15.92
N ARG A 19 -18.06 -2.66 -17.16
CA ARG A 19 -19.06 -2.80 -18.22
C ARG A 19 -19.74 -4.15 -18.09
N ASP A 20 -21.06 -4.15 -18.04
CA ASP A 20 -21.84 -5.38 -18.07
C ASP A 20 -21.73 -6.03 -19.45
N ILE A 21 -21.64 -7.36 -19.47
CA ILE A 21 -21.41 -8.13 -20.70
C ILE A 21 -22.72 -8.28 -21.49
N GLU A 22 -23.87 -8.31 -20.78
CA GLU A 22 -25.18 -8.53 -21.39
C GLU A 22 -25.83 -7.22 -21.83
N SER A 23 -25.91 -6.21 -20.95
CA SER A 23 -26.52 -4.91 -21.28
C SER A 23 -25.57 -3.94 -22.00
N GLY A 24 -24.25 -4.10 -21.82
CA GLY A 24 -23.26 -3.13 -22.30
C GLY A 24 -23.19 -1.84 -21.47
N ASP A 25 -24.03 -1.71 -20.42
CA ASP A 25 -24.08 -0.56 -19.53
C ASP A 25 -22.94 -0.57 -18.50
N TRP A 26 -22.62 0.61 -17.98
CA TRP A 26 -21.62 0.77 -16.92
C TRP A 26 -22.27 0.55 -15.55
N LEU A 27 -21.90 -0.55 -14.91
CA LEU A 27 -22.31 -0.85 -13.54
C LEU A 27 -21.24 -0.39 -12.54
N PRO A 28 -21.63 0.29 -11.44
CA PRO A 28 -20.71 0.59 -10.35
C PRO A 28 -20.05 -0.68 -9.82
N ALA A 29 -18.86 -0.52 -9.21
CA ALA A 29 -18.18 -1.63 -8.53
C ALA A 29 -19.08 -2.21 -7.43
N LEU A 30 -19.01 -3.53 -7.24
CA LEU A 30 -19.64 -4.21 -6.10
C LEU A 30 -18.89 -3.90 -4.81
N THR A 31 -19.62 -3.67 -3.74
CA THR A 31 -19.11 -3.49 -2.38
C THR A 31 -19.53 -4.65 -1.48
N LEU A 32 -18.68 -4.99 -0.51
CA LEU A 32 -18.97 -6.05 0.46
C LEU A 32 -20.13 -5.64 1.38
N THR A 33 -20.14 -4.38 1.80
CA THR A 33 -21.15 -3.78 2.67
C THR A 33 -22.07 -2.86 1.88
N PRO A 34 -23.37 -2.80 2.23
CA PRO A 34 -24.31 -1.92 1.55
C PRO A 34 -23.98 -0.43 1.81
N ASN A 35 -24.34 0.45 0.88
CA ASN A 35 -24.14 1.90 0.99
C ASN A 35 -22.69 2.36 1.23
N THR A 36 -21.70 1.64 0.72
CA THR A 36 -20.28 2.01 0.88
C THR A 36 -19.62 2.37 -0.44
N LEU A 37 -18.41 2.92 -0.37
CA LEU A 37 -17.57 3.17 -1.54
C LEU A 37 -16.68 1.97 -1.84
N CYS A 38 -16.47 1.68 -3.12
CA CYS A 38 -15.46 0.71 -3.53
C CYS A 38 -14.05 1.25 -3.25
N HIS A 39 -13.07 0.35 -3.12
CA HIS A 39 -11.67 0.69 -2.82
C HIS A 39 -11.10 1.79 -3.74
N SER A 40 -11.36 1.73 -5.05
CA SER A 40 -10.90 2.75 -6.00
C SER A 40 -11.49 4.14 -5.74
N CYS A 41 -12.72 4.23 -5.22
CA CYS A 41 -13.33 5.50 -4.85
C CYS A 41 -12.80 6.00 -3.50
N VAL A 42 -12.50 5.11 -2.55
CA VAL A 42 -11.88 5.48 -1.27
C VAL A 42 -10.52 6.14 -1.49
N LEU A 43 -9.64 5.52 -2.29
CA LEU A 43 -8.34 6.10 -2.65
C LEU A 43 -8.48 7.47 -3.35
N TRP A 44 -9.56 7.65 -4.12
CA TRP A 44 -9.83 8.94 -4.77
C TRP A 44 -10.24 10.01 -3.77
N VAL A 45 -11.07 9.67 -2.78
CA VAL A 45 -11.42 10.56 -1.67
C VAL A 45 -10.16 10.96 -0.90
N GLU A 46 -9.34 9.99 -0.49
CA GLU A 46 -8.09 10.24 0.24
C GLU A 46 -7.16 11.21 -0.53
N GLY A 47 -6.96 10.96 -1.82
CA GLY A 47 -6.15 11.83 -2.67
C GLY A 47 -6.74 13.23 -2.86
N ALA A 48 -8.06 13.36 -2.94
CA ALA A 48 -8.74 14.65 -3.06
C ALA A 48 -8.62 15.45 -1.75
N VAL A 49 -8.91 14.83 -0.61
CA VAL A 49 -8.83 15.47 0.71
C VAL A 49 -7.41 15.94 1.01
N ALA A 50 -6.38 15.14 0.68
CA ALA A 50 -4.98 15.51 0.88
C ALA A 50 -4.56 16.78 0.10
N GLN A 51 -5.19 17.05 -1.04
CA GLN A 51 -4.88 18.24 -1.86
C GLN A 51 -5.75 19.44 -1.52
N LEU A 52 -6.93 19.21 -0.94
CA LEU A 52 -7.98 20.21 -0.74
C LEU A 52 -7.53 21.42 0.11
N GLY A 53 -6.64 21.21 1.08
CA GLY A 53 -6.07 22.31 1.88
C GLY A 53 -5.25 23.28 1.02
N THR A 54 -4.35 22.75 0.19
CA THR A 54 -3.53 23.58 -0.71
C THR A 54 -4.37 24.30 -1.78
N GLU A 55 -5.45 23.67 -2.23
CA GLU A 55 -6.39 24.24 -3.20
C GLU A 55 -7.22 25.36 -2.56
N HIS A 56 -7.68 25.18 -1.32
CA HIS A 56 -8.34 26.23 -0.56
C HIS A 56 -7.44 27.45 -0.37
N ASP A 57 -6.18 27.26 0.02
CA ASP A 57 -5.23 28.38 0.19
C ASP A 57 -4.99 29.10 -1.14
N SER A 58 -4.95 28.35 -2.25
CA SER A 58 -4.86 28.91 -3.60
C SER A 58 -6.11 29.73 -3.99
N LEU A 59 -7.31 29.25 -3.62
CA LEU A 59 -8.56 30.00 -3.83
C LEU A 59 -8.61 31.28 -2.99
N GLN A 60 -8.15 31.25 -1.74
CA GLN A 60 -8.04 32.44 -0.90
C GLN A 60 -7.03 33.45 -1.46
N ALA A 61 -5.90 32.98 -1.98
CA ALA A 61 -4.93 33.86 -2.66
C ALA A 61 -5.53 34.54 -3.90
N LEU A 62 -6.30 33.80 -4.71
CA LEU A 62 -7.01 34.35 -5.88
C LEU A 62 -8.11 35.37 -5.52
N PHE A 63 -8.71 35.23 -4.33
CA PHE A 63 -9.67 36.19 -3.80
C PHE A 63 -9.00 37.52 -3.42
N LEU A 64 -7.85 37.47 -2.76
CA LEU A 64 -7.12 38.65 -2.29
C LEU A 64 -6.34 39.37 -3.41
N ASP A 65 -5.89 38.63 -4.44
CA ASP A 65 -5.17 39.18 -5.60
C ASP A 65 -5.75 38.66 -6.93
N PRO A 66 -6.77 39.33 -7.50
CA PRO A 66 -7.38 38.92 -8.77
C PRO A 66 -6.43 39.04 -9.98
N SER A 67 -5.24 39.64 -9.83
CA SER A 67 -4.25 39.77 -10.90
C SER A 67 -3.28 38.58 -11.01
N ALA A 68 -3.19 37.75 -9.97
CA ALA A 68 -2.28 36.62 -9.87
C ALA A 68 -2.83 35.33 -10.50
N ARG A 69 -3.08 35.31 -11.81
CA ARG A 69 -3.27 34.04 -12.53
C ARG A 69 -1.92 33.44 -12.93
N PRO A 70 -1.54 32.25 -12.43
CA PRO A 70 -0.31 31.60 -12.88
C PRO A 70 -0.50 31.05 -14.31
N GLY A 71 0.13 31.68 -15.29
CA GLY A 71 0.40 31.07 -16.60
C GLY A 71 -0.60 31.30 -17.75
N GLY A 72 -1.50 32.28 -17.66
CA GLY A 72 -2.42 32.60 -18.76
C GLY A 72 -2.03 33.89 -19.50
N GLY A 73 -1.56 33.79 -20.74
CA GLY A 73 -1.32 34.95 -21.60
C GLY A 73 -2.54 35.88 -21.68
N VAL A 74 -2.26 37.18 -21.68
CA VAL A 74 -3.22 38.30 -21.65
C VAL A 74 -4.33 38.09 -22.70
N LYS A 75 -5.51 37.65 -22.26
CA LYS A 75 -6.74 37.81 -23.04
C LYS A 75 -7.38 39.13 -22.64
N ALA A 76 -7.71 39.93 -23.66
CA ALA A 76 -8.27 41.26 -23.55
C ALA A 76 -9.41 41.33 -22.52
N ALA A 77 -9.39 42.39 -21.72
CA ALA A 77 -10.34 42.64 -20.65
C ALA A 77 -11.78 42.67 -21.18
N SER A 78 -12.58 41.71 -20.73
CA SER A 78 -14.05 41.81 -20.74
C SER A 78 -14.46 43.00 -19.87
N PRO A 79 -15.59 43.69 -20.16
CA PRO A 79 -16.05 44.82 -19.35
C PRO A 79 -16.15 44.40 -17.88
N ALA A 80 -15.49 45.14 -17.00
CA ALA A 80 -15.29 44.78 -15.60
C ALA A 80 -16.62 44.46 -14.89
N PRO A 81 -16.72 43.37 -14.12
CA PRO A 81 -17.73 43.32 -13.07
C PRO A 81 -17.40 44.38 -12.02
N ALA A 82 -18.43 45.10 -11.54
CA ALA A 82 -18.33 46.26 -10.65
C ALA A 82 -17.87 45.94 -9.21
N VAL A 83 -17.50 44.70 -8.93
CA VAL A 83 -17.05 44.25 -7.60
C VAL A 83 -15.60 43.78 -7.72
N PRO A 84 -14.63 44.43 -7.05
CA PRO A 84 -13.20 44.07 -7.10
C PRO A 84 -12.87 42.80 -6.28
N ILE A 85 -13.85 41.91 -6.13
CA ILE A 85 -13.80 40.72 -5.31
C ILE A 85 -14.43 39.58 -6.11
N ASN A 86 -13.72 38.47 -6.27
CA ASN A 86 -14.26 37.29 -6.93
C ASN A 86 -15.12 36.50 -5.93
N VAL A 87 -16.41 36.86 -5.85
CA VAL A 87 -17.39 36.27 -4.93
C VAL A 87 -17.56 34.76 -5.17
N TYR A 88 -17.34 34.27 -6.39
CA TYR A 88 -17.45 32.84 -6.70
C TYR A 88 -16.30 32.02 -6.11
N THR A 89 -15.07 32.53 -6.13
CA THR A 89 -13.93 31.85 -5.48
C THR A 89 -14.06 31.86 -3.96
N ASP A 90 -14.61 32.94 -3.40
CA ASP A 90 -14.88 33.04 -1.96
C ASP A 90 -15.94 32.05 -1.51
N ALA A 91 -17.09 32.01 -2.21
CA ALA A 91 -18.15 31.06 -1.94
C ALA A 91 -17.65 29.61 -2.03
N LEU A 92 -16.82 29.28 -3.03
CA LEU A 92 -16.23 27.95 -3.13
C LEU A 92 -15.23 27.64 -2.01
N ALA A 93 -14.40 28.61 -1.62
CA ALA A 93 -13.49 28.45 -0.48
C ALA A 93 -14.26 28.24 0.83
N GLN A 94 -15.35 28.99 1.02
CA GLN A 94 -16.26 28.84 2.16
C GLN A 94 -16.97 27.48 2.16
N ASP A 95 -17.49 27.02 1.02
CA ASP A 95 -18.10 25.69 0.89
C ASP A 95 -17.12 24.58 1.31
N ILE A 96 -15.86 24.68 0.86
CA ILE A 96 -14.78 23.77 1.28
C ILE A 96 -14.58 23.85 2.78
N ARG A 97 -14.45 25.07 3.32
CA ARG A 97 -14.18 25.31 4.74
C ARG A 97 -15.27 24.71 5.63
N GLU A 98 -16.53 24.96 5.32
CA GLU A 98 -17.68 24.46 6.07
C GLU A 98 -17.81 22.94 5.96
N THR A 99 -17.64 22.37 4.77
CA THR A 99 -17.74 20.93 4.57
C THR A 99 -16.62 20.19 5.31
N VAL A 100 -15.38 20.69 5.24
CA VAL A 100 -14.24 20.10 5.97
C VAL A 100 -14.39 20.25 7.48
N HIS A 101 -14.88 21.40 7.97
CA HIS A 101 -15.17 21.59 9.39
C HIS A 101 -16.16 20.55 9.90
N ARG A 102 -17.29 20.39 9.20
CA ARG A 102 -18.33 19.42 9.56
C ARG A 102 -17.80 17.99 9.55
N CYS A 103 -17.00 17.62 8.54
CA CYS A 103 -16.38 16.30 8.52
C CYS A 103 -15.46 16.09 9.72
N ALA A 104 -14.64 17.09 10.07
CA ALA A 104 -13.75 17.01 11.22
C ALA A 104 -14.51 16.91 12.55
N GLU A 105 -15.61 17.65 12.73
CA GLU A 105 -16.47 17.56 13.92
C GLU A 105 -17.04 16.16 14.10
N LEU A 106 -17.61 15.58 13.04
CA LEU A 106 -18.20 14.24 13.10
C LEU A 106 -17.14 13.16 13.34
N ILE A 107 -15.95 13.30 12.74
CA ILE A 107 -14.83 12.39 12.98
C ILE A 107 -14.39 12.50 14.45
N CYS A 108 -14.22 13.72 14.97
CA CYS A 108 -13.81 13.96 16.35
C CYS A 108 -14.83 13.38 17.34
N GLU A 109 -16.12 13.55 17.08
CA GLU A 109 -17.20 12.92 17.84
C GLU A 109 -17.09 11.38 17.81
N ALA A 110 -16.90 10.79 16.63
CA ALA A 110 -16.78 9.34 16.46
C ALA A 110 -15.57 8.74 17.19
N ILE A 111 -14.42 9.43 17.19
CA ILE A 111 -13.20 9.00 17.89
C ILE A 111 -13.12 9.48 19.35
N ARG A 112 -14.16 10.19 19.84
CA ARG A 112 -14.22 10.79 21.20
C ARG A 112 -13.04 11.71 21.52
N ARG A 113 -12.69 12.56 20.56
CA ARG A 113 -11.65 13.58 20.70
C ARG A 113 -12.28 14.97 20.65
N ASP A 114 -11.72 15.91 21.39
CA ASP A 114 -12.13 17.31 21.28
C ASP A 114 -11.76 17.86 19.89
N THR A 115 -12.73 18.48 19.22
CA THR A 115 -12.49 19.19 17.97
C THR A 115 -11.64 20.42 18.26
N PRO A 116 -10.50 20.62 17.57
CA PRO A 116 -9.70 21.82 17.74
C PRO A 116 -10.53 23.08 17.45
N GLU A 117 -10.25 24.16 18.19
CA GLU A 117 -10.96 25.42 18.01
C GLU A 117 -10.91 25.91 16.56
N ARG A 118 -11.98 26.59 16.11
CA ARG A 118 -12.15 27.10 14.74
C ARG A 118 -11.00 27.97 14.23
N VAL A 119 -10.19 28.54 15.13
CA VAL A 119 -9.02 29.36 14.80
C VAL A 119 -7.94 28.54 14.08
N TYR A 120 -7.85 27.23 14.34
CA TYR A 120 -6.83 26.35 13.75
C TYR A 120 -7.40 25.55 12.57
N PHE A 121 -7.92 26.24 11.55
CA PHE A 121 -8.59 25.57 10.43
C PHE A 121 -7.69 24.57 9.68
N GLY A 122 -6.37 24.83 9.62
CA GLY A 122 -5.40 23.90 9.03
C GLY A 122 -5.41 22.49 9.63
N SER A 123 -5.69 22.36 10.94
CA SER A 123 -5.75 21.04 11.59
C SER A 123 -6.99 20.23 11.21
N HIS A 124 -8.04 20.88 10.69
CA HIS A 124 -9.25 20.18 10.26
C HIS A 124 -8.98 19.37 8.98
N TYR A 125 -8.17 19.89 8.06
CA TYR A 125 -7.75 19.14 6.87
C TYR A 125 -6.96 17.88 7.24
N SER A 126 -6.01 17.98 8.18
CA SER A 126 -5.25 16.81 8.63
C SER A 126 -6.14 15.80 9.33
N ILE A 127 -7.07 16.25 10.19
CA ILE A 127 -8.03 15.34 10.85
C ILE A 127 -8.84 14.55 9.81
N VAL A 128 -9.39 15.22 8.79
CA VAL A 128 -10.18 14.55 7.75
C VAL A 128 -9.30 13.64 6.88
N ALA A 129 -8.11 14.10 6.48
CA ALA A 129 -7.18 13.30 5.67
C ALA A 129 -6.72 12.03 6.38
N ASP A 130 -6.42 12.13 7.67
CA ASP A 130 -5.90 11.02 8.47
C ASP A 130 -7.00 10.01 8.83
N ASN A 131 -8.28 10.39 8.78
CA ASN A 131 -9.41 9.58 9.27
C ASN A 131 -10.54 9.41 8.24
N VAL A 132 -10.22 9.34 6.95
CA VAL A 132 -11.21 9.10 5.87
C VAL A 132 -12.01 7.81 6.09
N ASP A 133 -11.39 6.77 6.64
CA ASP A 133 -12.03 5.51 7.00
C ASP A 133 -13.11 5.69 8.08
N VAL A 134 -12.83 6.48 9.12
CA VAL A 134 -13.81 6.86 10.13
C VAL A 134 -14.94 7.67 9.51
N LEU A 135 -14.61 8.63 8.63
CA LEU A 135 -15.60 9.43 7.92
C LEU A 135 -16.59 8.55 7.16
N LEU A 136 -16.10 7.54 6.44
CA LEU A 136 -16.93 6.62 5.66
C LEU A 136 -17.81 5.70 6.52
N ALA A 137 -17.45 5.48 7.78
CA ALA A 137 -18.22 4.69 8.74
C ALA A 137 -19.32 5.50 9.46
N ILE A 138 -19.36 6.82 9.29
CA ILE A 138 -20.36 7.67 9.96
C ILE A 138 -21.77 7.33 9.45
N PRO A 139 -22.72 7.03 10.36
CA PRO A 139 -24.10 6.73 9.98
C PRO A 139 -24.80 7.96 9.42
N SER A 140 -25.93 7.73 8.75
CA SER A 140 -26.80 8.80 8.27
C SER A 140 -27.22 9.73 9.41
N HIS A 141 -27.04 11.03 9.24
CA HIS A 141 -27.45 12.06 10.19
C HIS A 141 -28.09 13.24 9.45
N GLU A 142 -28.97 13.96 10.14
CA GLU A 142 -29.59 15.16 9.61
C GLU A 142 -28.65 16.34 9.77
N THR A 143 -28.48 17.13 8.71
CA THR A 143 -27.74 18.38 8.75
C THR A 143 -28.54 19.49 8.07
N THR A 144 -28.25 20.73 8.42
CA THR A 144 -28.77 21.89 7.70
C THR A 144 -27.76 22.35 6.66
N GLU A 145 -28.24 22.58 5.44
CA GLU A 145 -27.45 23.19 4.36
C GLU A 145 -28.22 24.35 3.75
N TRP A 146 -27.50 25.36 3.28
CA TRP A 146 -28.10 26.34 2.39
C TRP A 146 -28.56 25.65 1.12
N ASN A 147 -29.78 25.99 0.67
CA ASN A 147 -30.21 25.55 -0.64
C ASN A 147 -29.33 26.20 -1.75
N ARG A 148 -29.42 25.69 -2.98
CA ARG A 148 -28.60 26.22 -4.10
C ARG A 148 -28.87 27.69 -4.44
N ALA A 149 -30.03 28.22 -4.06
CA ALA A 149 -30.38 29.62 -4.28
C ALA A 149 -29.82 30.55 -3.18
N GLY A 150 -29.38 29.98 -2.05
CA GLY A 150 -28.85 30.71 -0.91
C GLY A 150 -29.89 31.51 -0.12
N ASP A 151 -31.18 31.20 -0.29
CA ASP A 151 -32.28 31.96 0.34
C ASP A 151 -32.92 31.24 1.53
N ASP A 152 -32.72 29.93 1.69
CA ASP A 152 -33.27 29.17 2.83
C ASP A 152 -32.36 28.01 3.28
N TRP A 153 -32.52 27.62 4.55
CA TRP A 153 -31.89 26.44 5.13
C TRP A 153 -32.78 25.22 4.91
N ILE A 154 -32.21 24.18 4.30
CA ILE A 154 -32.89 22.89 4.10
C ILE A 154 -32.25 21.81 4.99
N TYR A 155 -33.09 20.90 5.48
CA TYR A 155 -32.62 19.69 6.14
C TYR A 155 -32.23 18.66 5.08
N VAL A 156 -30.99 18.23 5.12
CA VAL A 156 -30.42 17.23 4.22
C VAL A 156 -29.87 16.10 5.08
N VAL A 157 -30.25 14.88 4.76
CA VAL A 157 -29.66 13.68 5.36
C VAL A 157 -28.34 13.40 4.68
N HIS A 158 -27.25 13.39 5.43
CA HIS A 158 -25.93 13.00 4.95
C HIS A 158 -25.47 11.72 5.63
N ASP A 159 -24.79 10.87 4.89
CA ASP A 159 -23.98 9.78 5.42
C ASP A 159 -22.49 10.07 5.15
N GLY A 160 -21.61 9.30 5.79
CA GLY A 160 -20.16 9.40 5.58
C GLY A 160 -19.74 9.38 4.10
N PRO A 161 -20.18 8.39 3.31
CA PRO A 161 -19.89 8.30 1.88
C PRO A 161 -20.35 9.53 1.07
N THR A 162 -21.53 10.10 1.39
CA THR A 162 -22.04 11.30 0.70
C THR A 162 -21.17 12.52 1.00
N LEU A 163 -20.75 12.71 2.25
CA LEU A 163 -19.83 13.78 2.62
C LEU A 163 -18.47 13.61 1.93
N ALA A 164 -17.93 12.38 1.90
CA ALA A 164 -16.70 12.06 1.20
C ALA A 164 -16.76 12.38 -0.31
N LEU A 165 -17.87 12.05 -0.98
CA LEU A 165 -18.09 12.39 -2.38
C LEU A 165 -18.26 13.91 -2.59
N LYS A 166 -18.86 14.62 -1.63
CA LYS A 166 -18.97 16.09 -1.66
C LYS A 166 -17.58 16.76 -1.61
N LEU A 167 -16.66 16.27 -0.77
CA LEU A 167 -15.27 16.75 -0.73
C LEU A 167 -14.56 16.58 -2.08
N VAL A 168 -14.83 15.46 -2.76
CA VAL A 168 -14.27 15.18 -4.09
C VAL A 168 -14.85 16.10 -5.17
N ASP A 169 -16.14 16.42 -5.12
CA ASP A 169 -16.73 17.41 -6.02
C ASP A 169 -16.12 18.81 -5.80
N LEU A 170 -15.95 19.20 -4.53
CA LEU A 170 -15.34 20.47 -4.16
C LEU A 170 -13.88 20.56 -4.62
N HIS A 171 -13.09 19.50 -4.45
CA HIS A 171 -11.75 19.36 -5.00
C HIS A 171 -11.73 19.61 -6.52
N ARG A 172 -12.61 18.93 -7.27
CA ARG A 172 -12.69 19.09 -8.72
C ARG A 172 -13.03 20.53 -9.12
N ARG A 173 -14.02 21.14 -8.44
CA ARG A 173 -14.42 22.54 -8.68
C ARG A 173 -13.29 23.52 -8.35
N ALA A 174 -12.54 23.27 -7.27
CA ALA A 174 -11.39 24.08 -6.88
C ALA A 174 -10.31 24.04 -7.96
N ARG A 175 -9.90 22.84 -8.41
CA ARG A 175 -8.90 22.67 -9.47
C ARG A 175 -9.29 23.35 -10.78
N ALA A 176 -10.56 23.21 -11.17
CA ALA A 176 -11.09 23.88 -12.36
C ALA A 176 -10.98 25.40 -12.24
N THR A 177 -11.29 25.94 -11.07
CA THR A 177 -11.28 27.39 -10.80
C THR A 177 -9.87 27.97 -10.72
N ILE A 178 -8.92 27.25 -10.10
CA ILE A 178 -7.51 27.66 -10.01
C ILE A 178 -6.81 27.57 -11.37
N GLY A 179 -7.38 26.85 -12.35
CA GLY A 179 -6.75 26.61 -13.64
C GLY A 179 -5.63 25.57 -13.58
N GLN A 180 -5.59 24.76 -12.51
CA GLN A 180 -4.70 23.59 -12.38
C GLN A 180 -5.23 22.36 -13.13
N GLU A 181 -6.36 22.49 -13.82
CA GLU A 181 -6.71 21.56 -14.89
C GLU A 181 -5.71 21.76 -16.03
N ARG A 182 -4.66 20.94 -16.06
CA ARG A 182 -3.95 20.70 -17.32
C ARG A 182 -5.03 20.39 -18.35
N GLY A 183 -5.17 21.20 -19.39
CA GLY A 183 -6.11 20.87 -20.46
C GLY A 183 -5.78 19.48 -21.01
N ARG A 184 -6.82 18.75 -21.41
CA ARG A 184 -6.69 17.36 -21.85
C ARG A 184 -7.12 17.25 -23.30
N ASP A 185 -6.16 16.94 -24.16
CA ASP A 185 -6.41 16.63 -25.56
C ASP A 185 -7.19 15.32 -25.62
N ARG A 186 -8.40 15.32 -26.17
CA ARG A 186 -9.14 14.07 -26.43
C ARG A 186 -8.53 13.39 -27.65
N MET A 187 -8.29 12.08 -27.54
CA MET A 187 -7.82 11.31 -28.69
C MET A 187 -8.98 11.03 -29.65
N PRO A 188 -8.74 11.01 -30.97
CA PRO A 188 -9.79 10.88 -31.97
C PRO A 188 -10.43 9.48 -32.00
N LEU A 189 -9.71 8.46 -31.55
CA LEU A 189 -10.20 7.08 -31.49
C LEU A 189 -10.60 6.71 -30.05
N PRO A 190 -11.64 5.88 -29.89
CA PRO A 190 -12.03 5.35 -28.59
C PRO A 190 -10.89 4.54 -27.97
N CYS A 191 -10.94 4.37 -26.65
CA CYS A 191 -9.95 3.61 -25.91
C CYS A 191 -9.83 2.18 -26.47
N PRO A 192 -8.64 1.71 -26.89
CA PRO A 192 -8.49 0.37 -27.47
C PRO A 192 -8.73 -0.78 -26.47
N ARG A 193 -8.81 -0.48 -25.17
CA ARG A 193 -9.09 -1.48 -24.13
C ARG A 193 -10.56 -1.55 -23.72
N CYS A 194 -11.26 -0.41 -23.66
CA CYS A 194 -12.62 -0.32 -23.13
C CYS A 194 -13.61 0.37 -24.05
N GLU A 195 -13.19 0.75 -25.25
CA GLU A 195 -13.97 1.36 -26.34
C GLU A 195 -14.63 2.70 -26.00
N GLU A 196 -14.27 3.32 -24.86
CA GLU A 196 -14.85 4.59 -24.47
C GLU A 196 -14.09 5.82 -24.99
N HIS A 197 -14.85 6.89 -25.24
CA HIS A 197 -14.34 8.18 -25.72
C HIS A 197 -13.74 9.06 -24.61
N GLN A 198 -13.28 8.44 -23.52
CA GLN A 198 -12.58 9.10 -22.41
C GLN A 198 -11.05 8.96 -22.49
N LEU A 199 -10.54 8.51 -23.64
CA LEU A 199 -9.12 8.49 -23.94
C LEU A 199 -8.61 9.91 -24.21
N GLY A 200 -7.49 10.27 -23.60
CA GLY A 200 -6.93 11.61 -23.76
C GLY A 200 -5.51 11.73 -23.26
N ARG A 201 -4.89 12.85 -23.58
CA ARG A 201 -3.53 13.21 -23.19
C ARG A 201 -3.57 14.52 -22.43
N TRP A 202 -3.01 14.55 -21.23
CA TRP A 202 -2.83 15.81 -20.50
C TRP A 202 -1.81 16.68 -21.22
N HIS A 203 -2.05 17.99 -21.34
CA HIS A 203 -1.07 18.89 -21.96
C HIS A 203 0.29 18.80 -21.25
N GLY A 204 1.36 18.66 -22.03
CA GLY A 204 2.71 18.45 -21.53
C GLY A 204 3.04 17.03 -21.04
N SER A 205 2.07 16.11 -21.05
CA SER A 205 2.31 14.68 -20.78
C SER A 205 2.71 13.95 -22.06
N VAL A 206 3.70 13.05 -21.95
CA VAL A 206 4.08 12.10 -23.02
C VAL A 206 3.25 10.80 -22.97
N THR A 207 2.34 10.68 -21.99
CA THR A 207 1.48 9.52 -21.81
C THR A 207 0.02 9.85 -22.14
N VAL A 208 -0.61 8.94 -22.88
CA VAL A 208 -2.04 8.93 -23.16
C VAL A 208 -2.71 8.02 -22.15
N ASP A 209 -3.74 8.49 -21.47
CA ASP A 209 -4.48 7.71 -20.48
C ASP A 209 -5.96 7.63 -20.84
N CYS A 210 -6.66 6.60 -20.33
CA CYS A 210 -8.11 6.51 -20.41
C CYS A 210 -8.69 6.70 -19.02
N LEU A 211 -9.54 7.72 -18.83
CA LEU A 211 -10.18 7.96 -17.53
C LEU A 211 -11.30 6.95 -17.22
N ALA A 212 -11.83 6.25 -18.23
CA ALA A 212 -12.87 5.24 -18.04
C ALA A 212 -12.32 3.91 -17.51
N CYS A 213 -11.17 3.44 -18.01
CA CYS A 213 -10.59 2.16 -17.61
C CYS A 213 -9.19 2.24 -16.99
N GLY A 214 -8.67 3.46 -16.76
CA GLY A 214 -7.39 3.72 -16.12
C GLY A 214 -6.14 3.29 -16.90
N SER A 215 -6.29 2.87 -18.16
CA SER A 215 -5.17 2.38 -18.97
C SER A 215 -4.29 3.52 -19.44
N ARG A 216 -2.98 3.27 -19.51
CA ARG A 216 -1.96 4.26 -19.86
C ARG A 216 -1.04 3.70 -20.93
N TRP A 217 -0.69 4.52 -21.89
CA TRP A 217 0.22 4.20 -22.99
C TRP A 217 1.21 5.35 -23.17
N ALA A 218 2.45 5.03 -23.57
CA ALA A 218 3.29 6.06 -24.16
C ALA A 218 2.68 6.52 -25.49
N GLU A 219 2.89 7.77 -25.88
CA GLU A 219 2.35 8.30 -27.14
C GLU A 219 2.83 7.49 -28.36
N SER A 220 4.06 6.97 -28.32
CA SER A 220 4.61 6.06 -29.34
C SER A 220 3.79 4.77 -29.48
N ASP A 221 3.42 4.18 -28.36
CA ASP A 221 2.76 2.87 -28.30
C ASP A 221 1.30 3.01 -28.75
N TYR A 222 0.64 4.09 -28.36
CA TYR A 222 -0.70 4.42 -28.86
C TYR A 222 -0.70 4.65 -30.38
N LYS A 223 0.29 5.37 -30.92
CA LYS A 223 0.46 5.56 -32.37
C LYS A 223 0.66 4.23 -33.09
N GLN A 224 1.48 3.32 -32.55
CA GLN A 224 1.66 2.00 -33.13
C GLN A 224 0.38 1.15 -33.09
N MET A 225 -0.34 1.12 -31.96
CA MET A 225 -1.59 0.37 -31.84
C MET A 225 -2.67 0.87 -32.82
N THR A 226 -2.76 2.19 -33.00
CA THR A 226 -3.74 2.80 -33.92
C THR A 226 -3.37 2.64 -35.40
N LEU A 227 -2.07 2.65 -35.74
CA LEU A 227 -1.59 2.32 -37.09
C LEU A 227 -1.84 0.86 -37.47
N VAL A 228 -1.64 -0.09 -36.54
CA VAL A 228 -1.89 -1.52 -36.77
C VAL A 228 -3.39 -1.82 -36.93
N LEU A 229 -4.24 -1.14 -36.16
CA LEU A 229 -5.71 -1.26 -36.27
C LEU A 229 -6.26 -0.71 -37.60
N ALA A 230 -5.61 0.28 -38.19
CA ALA A 230 -5.97 0.79 -39.52
C ALA A 230 -5.51 -0.14 -40.67
N ALA A 231 -4.47 -0.95 -40.45
CA ALA A 231 -3.81 -1.74 -41.50
C ALA A 231 -4.30 -3.20 -41.63
N THR A 232 -5.08 -3.74 -40.68
CA THR A 232 -5.48 -5.16 -40.75
C THR A 232 -6.91 -5.40 -40.24
N PRO A 233 -7.90 -5.64 -41.14
CA PRO A 233 -9.20 -6.14 -40.73
C PRO A 233 -9.08 -7.64 -40.41
N GLY A 234 -9.23 -8.02 -39.13
CA GLY A 234 -9.45 -9.43 -38.76
C GLY A 234 -8.51 -10.08 -37.74
N LEU A 235 -7.58 -9.35 -37.10
CA LEU A 235 -6.77 -9.93 -36.02
C LEU A 235 -7.52 -9.90 -34.68
N LYS A 236 -7.72 -11.09 -34.10
CA LYS A 236 -8.22 -11.25 -32.72
C LYS A 236 -7.35 -10.42 -31.77
N PRO A 237 -7.96 -9.70 -30.80
CA PRO A 237 -7.22 -8.89 -29.85
C PRO A 237 -6.23 -9.79 -29.07
N PRO A 238 -5.02 -9.29 -28.77
CA PRO A 238 -4.05 -10.04 -28.01
C PRO A 238 -4.64 -10.43 -26.64
N PRO A 239 -4.24 -11.57 -26.06
CA PRO A 239 -4.75 -12.01 -24.77
C PRO A 239 -4.55 -10.90 -23.73
N ARG A 240 -5.63 -10.64 -22.97
CA ARG A 240 -5.70 -9.61 -21.93
C ARG A 240 -4.56 -9.80 -20.92
N ILE A 241 -3.46 -9.05 -21.07
CA ILE A 241 -2.48 -8.91 -20.00
C ILE A 241 -3.12 -8.03 -18.92
N ARG A 242 -3.45 -8.65 -17.78
CA ARG A 242 -4.00 -7.99 -16.59
C ARG A 242 -2.96 -7.02 -16.02
N HIS A 243 -2.93 -5.78 -16.49
CA HIS A 243 -2.30 -4.69 -15.74
C HIS A 243 -3.24 -4.24 -14.61
N LEU A 244 -3.07 -4.89 -13.46
CA LEU A 244 -3.47 -4.42 -12.11
C LEU A 244 -2.27 -3.79 -11.36
N ALA A 245 -1.09 -3.71 -11.98
CA ALA A 245 0.19 -3.80 -11.26
C ALA A 245 0.73 -2.53 -10.56
N SER A 246 0.06 -1.38 -10.53
CA SER A 246 0.71 -0.18 -9.93
C SER A 246 0.43 0.02 -8.43
N HIS A 247 -0.72 -0.40 -7.90
CA HIS A 247 -0.97 -0.44 -6.45
C HIS A 247 -1.03 -1.89 -5.94
N TYR A 248 -1.61 -2.82 -6.72
CA TYR A 248 -1.44 -4.25 -6.46
C TYR A 248 0.02 -4.68 -6.53
N GLY A 249 0.89 -4.00 -7.27
CA GLY A 249 2.31 -4.33 -7.27
C GLY A 249 3.00 -3.99 -5.95
N ARG A 250 2.52 -3.00 -5.18
CA ARG A 250 3.15 -2.57 -3.92
C ARG A 250 2.56 -3.30 -2.71
N THR A 251 1.25 -3.53 -2.68
CA THR A 251 0.63 -4.41 -1.68
C THR A 251 0.89 -5.88 -1.97
N ASN A 252 0.83 -6.37 -3.22
CA ASN A 252 1.31 -7.75 -3.49
C ASN A 252 2.81 -7.85 -3.27
N ARG A 253 3.65 -6.84 -3.56
CA ARG A 253 5.07 -6.94 -3.18
C ARG A 253 5.23 -7.13 -1.68
N MET A 254 4.47 -6.38 -0.86
CA MET A 254 4.52 -6.53 0.60
C MET A 254 3.94 -7.86 1.08
N THR A 255 2.82 -8.31 0.52
CA THR A 255 2.21 -9.60 0.85
C THR A 255 3.12 -10.75 0.38
N ASN A 256 3.67 -10.69 -0.82
CA ASN A 256 4.56 -11.71 -1.38
C ASN A 256 5.88 -11.81 -0.58
N ILE A 257 6.47 -10.69 -0.17
CA ILE A 257 7.71 -10.72 0.63
C ILE A 257 7.44 -11.22 2.06
N LEU A 258 6.26 -10.91 2.64
CA LEU A 258 5.84 -11.45 3.93
C LEU A 258 5.57 -12.95 3.84
N GLU A 259 4.84 -13.42 2.82
CA GLU A 259 4.61 -14.85 2.56
C GLU A 259 5.94 -15.60 2.38
N PHE A 260 6.86 -15.04 1.59
CA PHE A 260 8.20 -15.59 1.42
C PHE A 260 8.96 -15.65 2.74
N LEU A 261 8.96 -14.56 3.52
CA LEU A 261 9.67 -14.50 4.80
C LEU A 261 9.09 -15.49 5.81
N HIS A 262 7.77 -15.61 5.92
CA HIS A 262 7.13 -16.62 6.76
C HIS A 262 7.50 -18.04 6.34
N ALA A 263 7.46 -18.35 5.04
CA ALA A 263 7.85 -19.67 4.54
C ALA A 263 9.33 -19.99 4.86
N ARG A 264 10.23 -19.00 4.80
CA ARG A 264 11.64 -19.19 5.16
C ARG A 264 11.85 -19.36 6.66
N LEU A 265 11.11 -18.63 7.49
CA LEU A 265 11.14 -18.81 8.94
C LEU A 265 10.58 -20.19 9.35
N ASP A 266 9.51 -20.64 8.70
CA ASP A 266 8.95 -21.99 8.89
C ASP A 266 9.99 -23.07 8.50
N ASP A 267 10.71 -22.87 7.39
CA ASP A 267 11.77 -23.78 6.96
C ASP A 267 12.96 -23.82 7.93
N GLU A 268 13.44 -22.66 8.39
CA GLU A 268 14.51 -22.57 9.39
C GLU A 268 14.11 -23.25 10.71
N GLU A 269 12.89 -22.98 11.19
CA GLU A 269 12.36 -23.61 12.39
C GLU A 269 12.25 -25.13 12.23
N ARG A 270 11.74 -25.60 11.09
CA ARG A 270 11.63 -27.03 10.78
C ARG A 270 13.01 -27.70 10.74
N ILE A 271 14.00 -27.07 10.10
CA ILE A 271 15.37 -27.58 10.01
C ILE A 271 16.02 -27.59 11.39
N ALA A 272 15.88 -26.52 12.17
CA ALA A 272 16.43 -26.43 13.51
C ALA A 272 15.82 -27.48 14.45
N ASN A 273 14.49 -27.65 14.42
CA ASN A 273 13.81 -28.68 15.20
C ASN A 273 14.19 -30.11 14.79
N ALA A 274 14.55 -30.33 13.53
CA ALA A 274 15.02 -31.63 13.03
C ALA A 274 16.52 -31.87 13.25
N SER A 275 17.28 -30.85 13.67
CA SER A 275 18.72 -30.94 13.92
C SER A 275 19.00 -31.47 15.33
N THR A 276 20.24 -31.89 15.58
CA THR A 276 20.70 -32.25 16.93
C THR A 276 20.51 -31.05 17.86
N GLY A 277 19.49 -31.12 18.72
CA GLY A 277 19.15 -30.03 19.64
C GLY A 277 20.25 -29.77 20.67
N GLY A 278 20.10 -28.72 21.46
CA GLY A 278 21.10 -28.32 22.45
C GLY A 278 22.12 -27.29 21.92
N ASN A 279 22.93 -26.72 22.81
CA ASN A 279 23.97 -25.78 22.41
C ASN A 279 25.14 -26.55 21.81
N TRP A 280 25.60 -26.08 20.65
CA TRP A 280 26.76 -26.67 20.00
C TRP A 280 28.05 -26.02 20.50
N TYR A 281 29.06 -26.82 20.75
CA TYR A 281 30.39 -26.36 21.14
C TYR A 281 31.47 -27.27 20.58
N TRP A 282 32.64 -26.70 20.31
CA TRP A 282 33.81 -27.48 19.92
C TRP A 282 34.47 -28.04 21.16
N ASP A 283 34.45 -29.36 21.29
CA ASP A 283 35.21 -30.05 22.32
C ASP A 283 36.66 -30.20 21.86
N THR A 284 37.54 -29.48 22.55
CA THR A 284 39.00 -29.51 22.37
C THR A 284 39.71 -30.25 23.50
N THR A 285 38.96 -30.87 24.43
CA THR A 285 39.52 -31.52 25.62
C THR A 285 40.59 -32.52 25.18
N GLU A 286 41.81 -32.29 25.69
CA GLU A 286 43.04 -32.90 25.22
C GLU A 286 42.92 -34.43 25.13
N MET A 287 43.30 -34.94 23.96
CA MET A 287 43.47 -36.36 23.68
C MET A 287 44.36 -36.98 24.76
N THR A 288 43.77 -37.71 25.70
CA THR A 288 44.52 -38.52 26.64
C THR A 288 45.11 -39.72 25.89
N ASP A 289 46.34 -39.53 25.40
CA ASP A 289 47.45 -40.50 25.30
C ASP A 289 47.22 -41.87 24.61
N SER A 290 46.14 -42.08 23.86
CA SER A 290 45.94 -43.33 23.12
C SER A 290 45.76 -43.09 21.62
N ASP A 291 46.88 -43.14 20.87
CA ASP A 291 47.10 -43.60 19.47
C ASP A 291 46.01 -43.41 18.39
N THR A 292 45.00 -42.59 18.63
CA THR A 292 43.90 -42.34 17.70
C THR A 292 43.86 -40.85 17.47
N ASP A 293 44.28 -40.45 16.27
CA ASP A 293 44.39 -39.09 15.74
C ASP A 293 42.99 -38.44 15.59
N GLN A 294 42.32 -38.19 16.72
CA GLN A 294 40.99 -37.63 16.79
C GLN A 294 41.09 -36.10 16.94
N GLY A 295 40.90 -35.38 15.84
CA GLY A 295 40.79 -33.92 15.84
C GLY A 295 39.60 -33.40 16.66
N PRO A 296 39.47 -32.07 16.84
CA PRO A 296 38.40 -31.47 17.62
C PRO A 296 37.00 -31.82 17.08
N TRP A 297 36.04 -31.97 17.98
CA TRP A 297 34.68 -32.44 17.65
C TRP A 297 33.66 -31.35 17.89
N LEU A 298 32.71 -31.16 16.96
CA LEU A 298 31.52 -30.36 17.24
C LEU A 298 30.51 -31.24 17.97
N ARG A 299 30.22 -30.91 19.22
CA ARG A 299 29.31 -31.65 20.09
C ARG A 299 28.10 -30.80 20.46
N SER A 300 27.01 -31.47 20.80
CA SER A 300 25.90 -30.87 21.50
C SER A 300 25.99 -31.13 23.01
N ASP A 301 25.42 -30.24 23.83
CA ASP A 301 25.18 -30.46 25.26
C ASP A 301 24.04 -31.47 25.53
N ASN A 302 23.29 -31.88 24.50
CA ASN A 302 22.34 -32.97 24.61
C ASN A 302 23.07 -34.31 24.81
N LEU A 303 22.58 -35.07 25.80
CA LEU A 303 23.06 -36.41 26.10
C LEU A 303 22.17 -37.43 25.39
N TYR A 304 22.78 -38.21 24.50
CA TYR A 304 22.19 -39.40 23.94
C TYR A 304 22.28 -40.53 24.97
N GLN A 305 21.13 -41.01 25.45
CA GLN A 305 21.03 -42.16 26.34
C GLN A 305 20.93 -43.44 25.54
N TYR A 306 21.77 -44.43 25.86
CA TYR A 306 21.73 -45.76 25.26
C TYR A 306 22.11 -46.81 26.29
N THR A 307 21.43 -47.96 26.24
CA THR A 307 21.76 -49.13 27.04
C THR A 307 22.77 -49.99 26.29
N ASP A 308 23.99 -50.11 26.81
CA ASP A 308 25.06 -50.88 26.16
C ASP A 308 24.64 -52.34 26.01
N SER A 309 24.52 -52.81 24.76
CA SER A 309 24.15 -54.21 24.46
C SER A 309 25.08 -55.27 25.07
N ARG A 310 26.32 -54.92 25.45
CA ARG A 310 27.32 -55.84 26.04
C ARG A 310 27.24 -55.90 27.56
N THR A 311 27.04 -54.76 28.23
CA THR A 311 27.03 -54.67 29.70
C THR A 311 25.62 -54.58 30.30
N GLY A 312 24.64 -54.15 29.51
CA GLY A 312 23.27 -53.88 29.96
C GLY A 312 23.12 -52.60 30.78
N GLU A 313 24.17 -51.78 30.88
CA GLU A 313 24.17 -50.54 31.66
C GLU A 313 23.73 -49.35 30.79
N ASP A 314 22.98 -48.43 31.41
CA ASP A 314 22.62 -47.17 30.78
C ASP A 314 23.83 -46.24 30.78
N ALA A 315 24.27 -45.86 29.58
CA ALA A 315 25.33 -44.89 29.37
C ALA A 315 24.74 -43.63 28.71
N SER A 316 25.36 -42.49 29.01
CA SER A 316 25.02 -41.20 28.39
C SER A 316 26.26 -40.65 27.72
N TYR A 317 26.16 -40.35 26.42
CA TYR A 317 27.24 -39.72 25.66
C TYR A 317 26.74 -38.41 25.06
N PRO A 318 27.60 -37.37 24.96
CA PRO A 318 27.24 -36.18 24.19
C PRO A 318 27.01 -36.57 22.74
N GLU A 319 25.98 -35.99 22.12
CA GLU A 319 25.68 -36.22 20.71
C GLU A 319 26.70 -35.50 19.82
N TYR A 320 27.33 -36.26 18.91
CA TYR A 320 28.31 -35.71 17.96
C TYR A 320 27.58 -35.14 16.75
N VAL A 321 27.78 -33.85 16.49
CA VAL A 321 27.17 -33.14 15.35
C VAL A 321 28.06 -33.25 14.12
N LEU A 322 29.37 -33.05 14.31
CA LEU A 322 30.34 -33.07 13.22
C LEU A 322 31.69 -33.60 13.68
N SER A 323 32.28 -34.44 12.83
CA SER A 323 33.52 -35.17 13.06
C SER A 323 34.63 -34.62 12.17
N THR A 324 35.82 -34.40 12.73
CA THR A 324 37.01 -33.97 11.97
C THR A 324 37.97 -35.13 11.68
N TRP A 325 37.54 -36.40 11.78
CA TRP A 325 38.43 -37.56 11.60
C TRP A 325 39.26 -37.49 10.32
N VAL A 326 40.59 -37.44 10.49
CA VAL A 326 41.59 -37.50 9.40
C VAL A 326 42.43 -38.75 9.61
N ASN A 327 41.86 -39.94 9.44
CA ASN A 327 42.68 -41.12 9.26
C ASN A 327 42.06 -42.10 8.27
N GLY A 328 42.42 -41.90 7.00
CA GLY A 328 42.24 -42.87 5.92
C GLY A 328 40.86 -42.92 5.28
N ALA A 329 40.74 -42.30 4.10
CA ALA A 329 39.71 -42.52 3.07
C ALA A 329 38.34 -41.81 3.17
N TRP A 330 37.98 -41.12 4.26
CA TRP A 330 36.71 -40.37 4.33
C TRP A 330 36.94 -38.98 4.93
N GLY A 331 36.67 -37.93 4.15
CA GLY A 331 37.11 -36.56 4.42
C GLY A 331 36.47 -35.91 5.66
N GLY A 332 37.30 -35.59 6.65
CA GLY A 332 36.96 -34.64 7.71
C GLY A 332 37.02 -33.19 7.21
N LEU A 333 36.20 -32.31 7.79
CA LEU A 333 36.23 -30.87 7.53
C LEU A 333 37.36 -30.22 8.35
N ASN A 334 38.42 -29.77 7.68
CA ASN A 334 39.46 -28.96 8.32
C ASN A 334 38.99 -27.50 8.37
N VAL A 335 38.41 -27.11 9.49
CA VAL A 335 37.95 -25.74 9.78
C VAL A 335 38.91 -25.06 10.76
N ASP A 336 39.26 -23.81 10.48
CA ASP A 336 40.09 -23.01 11.37
C ASP A 336 39.31 -22.61 12.64
N GLU A 337 40.01 -22.04 13.63
CA GLU A 337 39.39 -21.69 14.91
C GLU A 337 38.29 -20.62 14.78
N THR A 338 38.39 -19.73 13.80
CA THR A 338 37.39 -18.68 13.57
C THR A 338 36.11 -19.28 12.98
N ASP A 339 36.25 -20.17 12.00
CA ASP A 339 35.15 -20.92 11.40
C ASP A 339 34.45 -21.82 12.43
N ARG A 340 35.22 -22.45 13.31
CA ARG A 340 34.68 -23.25 14.42
C ARG A 340 33.78 -22.43 15.34
N ALA A 341 34.29 -21.30 15.81
CA ALA A 341 33.52 -20.38 16.66
C ALA A 341 32.25 -19.92 15.94
N HIS A 342 32.34 -19.58 14.65
CA HIS A 342 31.19 -19.20 13.84
C HIS A 342 30.14 -20.33 13.76
N ILE A 343 30.55 -21.55 13.43
CA ILE A 343 29.64 -22.71 13.34
C ILE A 343 28.94 -22.99 14.67
N ALA A 344 29.69 -22.99 15.78
CA ALA A 344 29.13 -23.22 17.11
C ALA A 344 28.13 -22.13 17.51
N CYS A 345 28.36 -20.88 17.10
CA CYS A 345 27.42 -19.78 17.29
C CYS A 345 26.14 -19.90 16.45
N HIS A 346 25.97 -20.90 15.58
CA HIS A 346 24.77 -21.11 14.77
C HIS A 346 24.06 -22.42 15.14
N ASP A 347 24.07 -22.77 16.44
CA ASP A 347 23.36 -23.93 16.97
C ASP A 347 21.82 -23.84 16.76
N PRO A 348 21.11 -24.97 16.70
CA PRO A 348 19.66 -25.00 16.50
C PRO A 348 18.87 -24.23 17.56
N ALA A 349 19.30 -24.24 18.83
CA ALA A 349 18.60 -23.51 19.88
C ALA A 349 18.69 -21.99 19.67
N ARG A 350 19.83 -21.48 19.16
CA ARG A 350 19.95 -20.09 18.74
C ARG A 350 19.10 -19.77 17.52
N VAL A 351 19.09 -20.63 16.49
CA VAL A 351 18.26 -20.43 15.29
C VAL A 351 16.78 -20.32 15.67
N LEU A 352 16.29 -21.18 16.57
CA LEU A 352 14.92 -21.12 17.08
C LEU A 352 14.64 -19.79 17.82
N ARG A 353 15.58 -19.30 18.64
CA ARG A 353 15.46 -17.98 19.28
C ARG A 353 15.41 -16.85 18.26
N ASP A 354 16.21 -16.91 17.20
CA ASP A 354 16.24 -15.91 16.13
C ASP A 354 14.93 -15.91 15.31
N VAL A 355 14.42 -17.10 14.95
CA VAL A 355 13.11 -17.24 14.30
C VAL A 355 12.00 -16.67 15.17
N ALA A 356 11.96 -17.02 16.46
CA ALA A 356 10.97 -16.49 17.39
C ALA A 356 11.04 -14.96 17.50
N ALA A 357 12.25 -14.39 17.58
CA ALA A 357 12.46 -12.95 17.61
C ALA A 357 11.98 -12.27 16.31
N LYS A 358 12.32 -12.81 15.14
CA LYS A 358 11.88 -12.28 13.84
C LYS A 358 10.35 -12.33 13.69
N ARG A 359 9.71 -13.44 14.11
CA ARG A 359 8.24 -13.54 14.13
C ARG A 359 7.61 -12.48 15.03
N ALA A 360 8.14 -12.29 16.23
CA ALA A 360 7.65 -11.27 17.17
C ALA A 360 7.80 -9.85 16.60
N VAL A 361 8.89 -9.58 15.87
CA VAL A 361 9.06 -8.28 15.18
C VAL A 361 8.04 -8.11 14.05
N ILE A 362 7.78 -9.15 13.25
CA ILE A 362 6.78 -9.09 12.18
C ILE A 362 5.39 -8.84 12.79
N GLU A 363 5.01 -9.59 13.82
CA GLU A 363 3.74 -9.43 14.53
C GLU A 363 3.61 -8.02 15.12
N ALA A 364 4.61 -7.56 15.87
CA ALA A 364 4.63 -6.21 16.43
C ALA A 364 4.52 -5.12 15.36
N LEU A 365 5.15 -5.30 14.20
CA LEU A 365 5.04 -4.38 13.06
C LEU A 365 3.64 -4.40 12.44
N MET A 366 2.95 -5.54 12.44
CA MET A 366 1.57 -5.68 11.95
C MET A 366 0.52 -5.16 12.94
N GLU A 367 0.83 -5.19 14.24
CA GLU A 367 -0.04 -4.70 15.32
C GLU A 367 -0.01 -3.18 15.51
N ILE A 368 0.96 -2.46 14.90
CA ILE A 368 1.03 -0.99 15.00
C ILE A 368 -0.30 -0.39 14.53
N PRO A 369 -1.11 0.19 15.46
CA PRO A 369 -2.39 0.76 15.08
C PRO A 369 -2.17 1.91 14.11
N ALA A 370 -3.07 2.06 13.13
CA ALA A 370 -3.05 3.18 12.18
C ALA A 370 -3.10 4.57 12.87
N GLU A 371 -3.38 4.59 14.17
CA GLU A 371 -3.50 5.73 15.08
C GLU A 371 -2.18 6.49 15.32
N HIS A 372 -1.01 5.90 15.07
CA HIS A 372 0.31 6.55 15.26
C HIS A 372 0.78 7.41 14.06
N GLY A 373 -0.16 7.85 13.22
CA GLY A 373 0.12 8.52 11.96
C GLY A 373 0.48 7.51 10.86
N LYS A 374 -0.34 7.47 9.81
CA LYS A 374 -0.29 6.51 8.69
C LYS A 374 1.08 6.41 7.99
N ASP A 375 1.97 7.37 8.23
CA ASP A 375 3.33 7.42 7.69
C ASP A 375 4.39 6.66 8.49
N ALA A 376 4.28 6.54 9.82
CA ALA A 376 5.37 5.98 10.65
C ALA A 376 5.40 4.43 10.58
N GLY A 377 4.25 3.79 10.81
CA GLY A 377 4.12 2.33 10.74
C GLY A 377 4.40 1.80 9.33
N PHE A 378 3.87 2.46 8.29
CA PHE A 378 4.07 2.03 6.91
C PHE A 378 5.53 2.19 6.45
N ARG A 379 6.23 3.25 6.88
CA ARG A 379 7.68 3.41 6.60
C ARG A 379 8.54 2.40 7.36
N ALA A 380 8.16 2.06 8.60
CA ALA A 380 8.85 1.03 9.37
C ALA A 380 8.71 -0.34 8.70
N ILE A 381 7.48 -0.77 8.38
CA ILE A 381 7.22 -2.04 7.66
C ILE A 381 7.94 -2.05 6.30
N GLY A 382 7.80 -0.95 5.54
CA GLY A 382 8.36 -0.78 4.20
C GLY A 382 9.88 -0.89 4.10
N LYS A 383 10.61 -0.69 5.20
CA LYS A 383 12.07 -0.81 5.26
C LYS A 383 12.52 -2.08 5.99
N SER A 384 11.85 -2.41 7.10
CA SER A 384 12.25 -3.53 7.95
C SER A 384 12.01 -4.89 7.30
N ILE A 385 10.87 -5.08 6.62
CA ILE A 385 10.56 -6.38 5.99
C ILE A 385 11.53 -6.69 4.82
N PRO A 386 11.80 -5.76 3.88
CA PRO A 386 12.85 -5.97 2.87
C PRO A 386 14.25 -6.21 3.45
N ALA A 387 14.60 -5.51 4.54
CA ALA A 387 15.89 -5.71 5.22
C ALA A 387 16.02 -7.14 5.79
N MET A 388 14.96 -7.66 6.43
CA MET A 388 14.95 -9.03 6.96
C MET A 388 15.01 -10.07 5.84
N ALA A 389 14.26 -9.85 4.75
CA ALA A 389 14.26 -10.76 3.61
C ALA A 389 15.62 -10.80 2.88
N ALA A 390 16.44 -9.75 2.98
CA ALA A 390 17.74 -9.67 2.31
C ALA A 390 18.74 -10.75 2.76
N VAL A 391 18.56 -11.33 3.95
CA VAL A 391 19.34 -12.49 4.43
C VAL A 391 19.20 -13.70 3.51
N TYR A 392 18.07 -13.80 2.79
CA TYR A 392 17.76 -14.89 1.85
C TYR A 392 17.98 -14.48 0.39
N SER A 393 18.83 -13.49 0.13
CA SER A 393 19.03 -12.94 -1.23
C SER A 393 19.66 -13.91 -2.23
N ASP A 394 20.26 -14.99 -1.74
CA ASP A 394 20.80 -16.12 -2.50
C ASP A 394 19.75 -17.21 -2.80
N HIS A 395 18.57 -17.15 -2.18
CA HIS A 395 17.50 -18.12 -2.37
C HIS A 395 16.86 -17.98 -3.79
N PRO A 396 16.58 -19.08 -4.52
CA PRO A 396 16.05 -19.01 -5.89
C PRO A 396 14.70 -18.28 -6.01
N ASP A 397 13.83 -18.41 -5.00
CA ASP A 397 12.54 -17.70 -4.95
C ASP A 397 12.65 -16.23 -4.52
N TYR A 398 13.83 -15.77 -4.10
CA TYR A 398 14.03 -14.36 -3.74
C TYR A 398 13.95 -13.47 -4.98
N GLN A 399 13.08 -12.47 -4.94
CA GLN A 399 12.94 -11.55 -6.06
C GLN A 399 13.88 -10.37 -5.88
N LYS A 400 14.79 -10.13 -6.84
CA LYS A 400 15.77 -9.03 -6.79
C LYS A 400 15.14 -7.64 -6.61
N GLU A 401 13.90 -7.47 -7.05
CA GLU A 401 13.14 -6.24 -6.85
C GLU A 401 12.82 -5.94 -5.38
N TRP A 402 12.98 -6.91 -4.47
CA TRP A 402 12.83 -6.75 -3.03
C TRP A 402 14.03 -6.10 -2.36
N ALA A 403 15.19 -6.07 -3.01
CA ALA A 403 16.39 -5.42 -2.48
C ALA A 403 16.14 -3.94 -2.15
N LEU A 404 16.78 -3.46 -1.07
CA LEU A 404 16.68 -2.10 -0.55
C LEU A 404 17.28 -1.05 -1.49
#